data_AF-A0A2F0AKS3-F1
#
_entry.id   AF-A0A2F0AKS3-F1
#
_cell.length_a   1.000
_cell.length_b   1.000
_cell.length_c   1.000
_cell.angle_alpha   90.00
_cell.angle_beta   90.00
_cell.angle_gamma   90.00
#
_symmetry.space_group_name_H-M   'P 1'
#
loop_
_entity.id
_entity.type
_entity.pdbx_description
1 polymer ?
#
loop_
_entity_poly.entity_id
_entity_poly.type
_entity_poly.pdbx_seq_one_letter_code
_entity_poly.pdbx_strand_id
1 'polypeptide(L)'
;MKKNIYINKSTPLFCFDILDSTMNEIKKKKYNIYNEVAVLANQQTQGRGRRKNSWISDKGNLYLSIRFKKKIENNHHFITYVMGIVLYDIIKKFISKPIKTFIKWPNDIYVDNKKVCGILIEFLSYGNNIKEIIVGIGVNINNNPENLDKTSTFLKKYCNFSIESIKLTKSILIGINSWIEVLNENKRIILEEWMKRSTKLNSKVKFHHNNKIVKGVYKGLAKDGSIEILMENKKNNFFNLELI
;
A
#
# COMPACT_ATOMS: atom_id res chain seq x y z
N MET A 1 -7.40 23.20 12.35
CA MET A 1 -7.03 24.19 11.30
C MET A 1 -6.44 23.42 10.11
N LYS A 2 -6.77 23.77 8.85
CA LYS A 2 -6.12 23.17 7.67
C LYS A 2 -4.77 23.85 7.46
N LYS A 3 -3.67 23.08 7.48
CA LYS A 3 -2.34 23.58 7.10
C LYS A 3 -1.98 22.99 5.74
N ASN A 4 -1.82 23.84 4.74
CA ASN A 4 -1.28 23.42 3.44
C ASN A 4 0.23 23.31 3.58
N ILE A 5 0.79 22.14 3.29
CA ILE A 5 2.24 21.94 3.26
C ILE A 5 2.59 21.48 1.85
N TYR A 6 3.42 22.25 1.14
CA TYR A 6 3.95 21.83 -0.15
C TYR A 6 5.20 21.00 0.10
N ILE A 7 5.15 19.71 -0.26
CA ILE A 7 6.20 18.72 0.05
C ILE A 7 7.21 18.56 -1.09
N ASN A 8 6.76 18.80 -2.32
CA ASN A 8 7.55 18.90 -3.54
C ASN A 8 6.79 19.88 -4.47
N LYS A 9 7.48 20.56 -5.39
CA LYS A 9 6.91 21.64 -6.24
C LYS A 9 5.62 21.28 -7.00
N SER A 10 5.24 19.99 -7.09
CA SER A 10 4.09 19.50 -7.86
C SER A 10 2.94 18.83 -7.07
N THR A 11 3.11 18.44 -5.80
CA THR A 11 2.06 17.70 -5.05
C THR A 11 1.68 18.41 -3.74
N PRO A 12 0.54 19.12 -3.68
CA PRO A 12 0.05 19.70 -2.44
C PRO A 12 -0.37 18.62 -1.45
N LEU A 13 0.07 18.77 -0.19
CA LEU A 13 -0.41 17.97 0.95
C LEU A 13 -1.38 18.79 1.80
N PHE A 14 -2.57 18.23 2.02
CA PHE A 14 -3.57 18.76 2.94
C PHE A 14 -3.61 17.90 4.21
N CYS A 15 -3.32 18.53 5.36
CA CYS A 15 -3.32 17.85 6.66
C CYS A 15 -4.60 18.15 7.45
N PHE A 16 -5.14 17.12 8.09
CA PHE A 16 -6.34 17.18 8.91
C PHE A 16 -6.12 16.49 10.25
N ASP A 17 -6.79 16.98 11.29
CA ASP A 17 -6.75 16.31 12.60
C ASP A 17 -7.61 15.05 12.58
N ILE A 18 -8.86 15.15 12.12
CA ILE A 18 -9.81 14.03 12.06
C ILE A 18 -10.59 14.11 10.75
N LEU A 19 -10.77 12.96 10.09
CA LEU A 19 -11.66 12.79 8.93
C LEU A 19 -12.50 11.52 9.09
N ASP A 20 -13.53 11.35 8.26
CA ASP A 20 -14.18 10.05 8.07
C ASP A 20 -13.20 9.07 7.39
N SER A 21 -12.67 9.46 6.24
CA SER A 21 -11.61 8.75 5.54
C SER A 21 -10.85 9.72 4.63
N THR A 22 -9.51 9.61 4.60
CA THR A 22 -8.68 10.33 3.64
C THR A 22 -9.03 9.98 2.19
N MET A 23 -9.50 8.74 1.94
CA MET A 23 -9.94 8.28 0.62
C MET A 23 -11.26 8.93 0.18
N ASN A 24 -12.13 9.30 1.13
CA ASN A 24 -13.35 10.06 0.84
C ASN A 24 -13.05 11.53 0.63
N GLU A 25 -12.22 12.11 1.50
CA GLU A 25 -11.84 13.51 1.42
C GLU A 25 -11.20 13.83 0.06
N ILE A 26 -10.23 13.03 -0.38
CA ILE A 26 -9.45 13.30 -1.60
C ILE A 26 -10.28 13.27 -2.90
N LYS A 27 -11.49 12.69 -2.87
CA LYS A 27 -12.44 12.66 -3.99
C LYS A 27 -13.29 13.93 -4.12
N LYS A 28 -13.26 14.83 -3.13
CA LYS A 28 -14.08 16.06 -3.16
C LYS A 28 -13.66 16.99 -4.29
N LYS A 29 -14.66 17.60 -4.96
CA LYS A 29 -14.48 18.46 -6.16
C LYS A 29 -13.42 19.55 -6.03
N LYS A 30 -13.23 20.11 -4.82
CA LYS A 30 -12.21 21.14 -4.54
C LYS A 30 -10.78 20.71 -4.90
N TYR A 31 -10.50 19.41 -4.94
CA TYR A 31 -9.19 18.89 -5.30
C TYR A 31 -9.02 18.69 -6.81
N ASN A 32 -10.07 18.86 -7.62
CA ASN A 32 -10.02 18.59 -9.06
C ASN A 32 -9.10 19.55 -9.82
N ILE A 33 -8.74 20.69 -9.24
CA ILE A 33 -7.77 21.62 -9.80
C ILE A 33 -6.34 21.03 -9.83
N TYR A 34 -6.07 19.98 -9.05
CA TYR A 34 -4.75 19.35 -8.98
C TYR A 34 -4.71 18.06 -9.82
N ASN A 35 -3.63 17.88 -10.58
CA ASN A 35 -3.32 16.62 -11.25
C ASN A 35 -2.81 15.56 -10.28
N GLU A 36 -2.12 16.00 -9.22
CA GLU A 36 -1.65 15.16 -8.14
C GLU A 36 -1.95 15.86 -6.81
N VAL A 37 -2.46 15.14 -5.83
CA VAL A 37 -2.78 15.70 -4.51
C VAL A 37 -2.64 14.62 -3.44
N ALA A 38 -2.24 15.02 -2.24
CA ALA A 38 -2.19 14.16 -1.08
C ALA A 38 -3.06 14.72 0.07
N VAL A 39 -3.67 13.81 0.82
CA VAL A 39 -4.45 14.11 2.03
C VAL A 39 -3.93 13.23 3.17
N LEU A 40 -3.54 13.86 4.28
CA LEU A 40 -3.10 13.20 5.50
C LEU A 40 -4.07 13.51 6.64
N ALA A 41 -4.42 12.50 7.43
CA ALA A 41 -5.18 12.66 8.66
C ALA A 41 -4.43 12.08 9.87
N ASN A 42 -4.55 12.73 11.03
CA ASN A 42 -4.06 12.16 12.29
C ASN A 42 -4.96 11.02 12.80
N GLN A 43 -6.24 11.01 12.43
CA GLN A 43 -7.23 10.00 12.80
C GLN A 43 -8.31 9.85 11.71
N GLN A 44 -8.87 8.65 11.55
CA GLN A 44 -10.06 8.41 10.71
C GLN A 44 -11.16 7.74 11.53
N THR A 45 -12.42 8.16 11.37
CA THR A 45 -13.57 7.52 12.04
C THR A 45 -14.17 6.37 11.24
N GLN A 46 -13.90 6.31 9.93
CA GLN A 46 -14.41 5.30 9.00
C GLN A 46 -13.30 4.85 8.03
N GLY A 47 -12.12 4.50 8.59
CA GLY A 47 -11.00 3.99 7.81
C GLY A 47 -11.37 2.71 7.05
N ARG A 48 -10.91 2.60 5.80
CA ARG A 48 -11.28 1.50 4.89
C ARG A 48 -10.10 0.64 4.50
N GLY A 49 -10.36 -0.66 4.37
CA GLY A 49 -9.50 -1.66 3.77
C GLY A 49 -10.14 -2.31 2.54
N ARG A 50 -9.48 -3.33 1.99
CA ARG A 50 -10.02 -4.11 0.87
C ARG A 50 -11.21 -4.97 1.32
N ARG A 51 -12.06 -5.37 0.37
CA ARG A 51 -13.16 -6.33 0.59
C ARG A 51 -14.14 -5.90 1.70
N LYS A 52 -14.39 -4.60 1.83
CA LYS A 52 -15.24 -3.99 2.89
C LYS A 52 -14.70 -4.13 4.32
N ASN A 53 -13.47 -4.60 4.50
CA ASN A 53 -12.83 -4.58 5.82
C ASN A 53 -12.60 -3.14 6.26
N SER A 54 -12.72 -2.87 7.56
CA SER A 54 -12.36 -1.58 8.14
C SER A 54 -10.86 -1.51 8.45
N TRP A 55 -10.30 -0.31 8.38
CA TRP A 55 -8.97 -0.02 8.89
C TRP A 55 -9.11 0.80 10.18
N ILE A 56 -8.67 0.26 11.31
CA ILE A 56 -8.70 0.95 12.60
C ILE A 56 -7.68 2.09 12.58
N SER A 57 -8.14 3.31 12.85
CA SER A 57 -7.42 4.54 12.52
C SER A 57 -7.17 5.48 13.71
N ASP A 58 -6.60 4.96 14.79
CA ASP A 58 -6.26 5.73 16.00
C ASP A 58 -5.11 6.73 15.82
N LYS A 59 -5.07 7.76 16.67
CA LYS A 59 -4.00 8.78 16.64
C LYS A 59 -2.62 8.17 16.80
N GLY A 60 -1.62 8.77 16.15
CA GLY A 60 -0.21 8.37 16.27
C GLY A 60 0.30 7.48 15.14
N ASN A 61 -0.52 7.23 14.11
CA ASN A 61 -0.19 6.43 12.93
C ASN A 61 -0.26 7.27 11.64
N LEU A 62 0.06 6.66 10.49
CA LEU A 62 -0.06 7.32 9.18
C LEU A 62 -1.36 6.90 8.50
N TYR A 63 -2.19 7.88 8.14
CA TYR A 63 -3.34 7.71 7.25
C TYR A 63 -3.24 8.69 6.09
N LEU A 64 -2.73 8.21 4.97
CA LEU A 64 -2.40 9.02 3.81
C LEU A 64 -3.18 8.53 2.60
N SER A 65 -3.84 9.43 1.89
CA SER A 65 -4.36 9.16 0.55
C SER A 65 -3.65 10.03 -0.48
N ILE A 66 -3.32 9.46 -1.63
CA ILE A 66 -2.68 10.16 -2.74
C ILE A 66 -3.52 9.89 -3.99
N ARG A 67 -3.78 10.94 -4.77
CA ARG A 67 -4.53 10.83 -6.02
C ARG A 67 -3.68 11.36 -7.17
N PHE A 68 -3.63 10.58 -8.24
CA PHE A 68 -2.92 10.91 -9.48
C PHE A 68 -3.90 10.90 -10.64
N LYS A 69 -3.85 11.92 -11.51
CA LYS A 69 -4.52 11.95 -12.81
C LYS A 69 -3.50 11.67 -13.91
N LYS A 70 -3.84 10.79 -14.86
CA LYS A 70 -3.06 10.52 -16.08
C LYS A 70 -1.57 10.18 -15.90
N LYS A 71 -1.12 9.90 -14.68
CA LYS A 71 0.30 9.62 -14.38
C LYS A 71 0.75 8.22 -14.83
N ILE A 72 -0.21 7.29 -14.98
CA ILE A 72 0.03 5.87 -15.26
C ILE A 72 -1.06 5.35 -16.22
N GLU A 73 -1.16 5.91 -17.42
CA GLU A 73 -2.28 5.58 -18.33
C GLU A 73 -2.26 4.11 -18.79
N ASN A 74 -1.10 3.58 -19.19
CA ASN A 74 -1.01 2.23 -19.78
C ASN A 74 -0.61 1.10 -18.79
N ASN A 75 -0.13 1.45 -17.59
CA ASN A 75 0.44 0.50 -16.63
C ASN A 75 -0.22 0.57 -15.25
N HIS A 76 -1.45 1.09 -15.17
CA HIS A 76 -2.15 1.35 -13.91
C HIS A 76 -2.27 0.09 -13.01
N HIS A 77 -2.34 -1.12 -13.58
CA HIS A 77 -2.36 -2.37 -12.81
C HIS A 77 -1.08 -2.61 -11.99
N PHE A 78 0.05 -2.03 -12.38
CA PHE A 78 1.34 -2.20 -11.68
C PHE A 78 1.51 -1.26 -10.48
N ILE A 79 0.60 -0.30 -10.27
CA ILE A 79 0.72 0.65 -9.16
C ILE A 79 0.72 -0.05 -7.81
N THR A 80 0.02 -1.17 -7.65
CA THR A 80 0.09 -1.96 -6.40
C THR A 80 1.50 -2.46 -6.10
N TYR A 81 2.27 -2.80 -7.12
CA TYR A 81 3.64 -3.29 -6.98
C TYR A 81 4.60 -2.14 -6.69
N VAL A 82 4.48 -1.03 -7.42
CA VAL A 82 5.22 0.21 -7.12
C VAL A 82 5.01 0.63 -5.66
N MET A 83 3.75 0.70 -5.22
CA MET A 83 3.43 1.10 -3.84
C MET A 83 4.00 0.13 -2.82
N GLY A 84 3.94 -1.18 -3.08
CA GLY A 84 4.53 -2.20 -2.23
C GLY A 84 6.05 -2.03 -2.09
N ILE A 85 6.77 -1.78 -3.20
CA ILE A 85 8.22 -1.56 -3.19
C ILE A 85 8.56 -0.30 -2.37
N VAL A 86 7.93 0.83 -2.69
CA VAL A 86 8.19 2.12 -2.03
C VAL A 86 8.00 1.99 -0.52
N LEU A 87 6.86 1.46 -0.09
CA LEU A 87 6.54 1.37 1.33
C LEU A 87 7.41 0.33 2.03
N TYR A 88 7.76 -0.77 1.37
CA TYR A 88 8.71 -1.74 1.93
C TYR A 88 10.06 -1.09 2.19
N ASP A 89 10.64 -0.43 1.17
CA ASP A 89 11.98 0.16 1.26
C ASP A 89 12.05 1.25 2.33
N ILE A 90 10.97 2.05 2.45
CA ILE A 90 10.86 3.08 3.49
C ILE A 90 10.70 2.43 4.86
N ILE A 91 9.79 1.48 5.05
CA ILE A 91 9.56 0.80 6.33
C ILE A 91 10.82 0.07 6.80
N LYS A 92 11.53 -0.60 5.87
CA LYS A 92 12.72 -1.38 6.20
C LYS A 92 13.83 -0.53 6.81
N LYS A 93 13.96 0.73 6.40
CA LYS A 93 14.94 1.69 6.97
C LYS A 93 14.71 1.99 8.45
N PHE A 94 13.48 1.81 8.96
CA PHE A 94 13.18 2.01 10.38
C PHE A 94 13.48 0.78 11.24
N ILE A 95 13.68 -0.40 10.64
CA ILE A 95 13.83 -1.65 11.40
C ILE A 95 15.32 -1.84 11.70
N SER A 96 15.71 -1.57 12.95
CA SER A 96 17.12 -1.62 13.38
C SER A 96 17.66 -3.02 13.67
N LYS A 97 16.77 -4.03 13.72
CA LYS A 97 17.10 -5.43 14.04
C LYS A 97 16.97 -6.30 12.78
N PRO A 98 17.66 -7.47 12.71
CA PRO A 98 17.53 -8.42 11.61
C PRO A 98 16.18 -9.18 11.67
N ILE A 99 15.08 -8.44 11.54
CA ILE A 99 13.72 -8.94 11.60
C ILE A 99 13.20 -9.15 10.18
N LYS A 100 12.47 -10.25 10.00
CA LYS A 100 11.81 -10.58 8.74
C LYS A 100 10.83 -9.47 8.37
N THR A 101 11.03 -8.90 7.19
CA THR A 101 10.14 -7.91 6.57
C THR A 101 9.81 -8.41 5.19
N PHE A 102 8.54 -8.35 4.78
CA PHE A 102 8.16 -8.77 3.44
C PHE A 102 6.82 -8.15 3.03
N ILE A 103 6.57 -8.10 1.73
CA ILE A 103 5.27 -7.76 1.16
C ILE A 103 4.44 -9.04 1.06
N LYS A 104 3.30 -9.08 1.76
CA LYS A 104 2.28 -10.11 1.57
C LYS A 104 1.40 -9.69 0.40
N TRP A 105 1.34 -10.54 -0.62
CA TRP A 105 0.59 -10.23 -1.83
C TRP A 105 -0.88 -9.93 -1.52
N PRO A 106 -1.50 -8.93 -2.19
CA PRO A 106 -0.87 -8.01 -3.15
C PRO A 106 -0.31 -6.72 -2.55
N ASN A 107 -0.71 -6.35 -1.34
CA ASN A 107 -0.76 -4.93 -0.96
C ASN A 107 -0.50 -4.65 0.53
N ASP A 108 -0.01 -5.64 1.28
CA ASP A 108 0.26 -5.48 2.72
C ASP A 108 1.74 -5.69 3.02
N ILE A 109 2.27 -4.94 3.99
CA ILE A 109 3.65 -5.11 4.46
C ILE A 109 3.64 -5.71 5.85
N TYR A 110 4.47 -6.72 6.03
CA TYR A 110 4.59 -7.49 7.25
C TYR A 110 5.99 -7.30 7.85
N VAL A 111 6.03 -7.18 9.18
CA VAL A 111 7.24 -7.20 10.01
C VAL A 111 7.01 -8.24 11.09
N ASP A 112 7.96 -9.15 11.28
CA ASP A 112 7.83 -10.24 12.26
C ASP A 112 6.55 -11.08 12.05
N ASN A 113 6.21 -11.33 10.79
CA ASN A 113 4.99 -12.03 10.36
C ASN A 113 3.67 -11.38 10.82
N LYS A 114 3.70 -10.10 11.24
CA LYS A 114 2.50 -9.32 11.56
C LYS A 114 2.38 -8.12 10.63
N LYS A 115 1.16 -7.77 10.27
CA LYS A 115 0.88 -6.65 9.37
C LYS A 115 1.24 -5.32 10.03
N VAL A 116 2.00 -4.48 9.34
CA VAL A 116 2.35 -3.11 9.79
C VAL A 116 1.78 -2.03 8.88
N CYS A 117 1.55 -2.36 7.60
CA CYS A 117 1.05 -1.42 6.62
C CYS A 117 0.09 -2.12 5.64
N GLY A 118 -0.93 -1.38 5.21
CA GLY A 118 -1.85 -1.80 4.16
C GLY A 118 -2.07 -0.71 3.14
N ILE A 119 -2.22 -1.13 1.89
CA ILE A 119 -2.37 -0.24 0.73
C ILE A 119 -3.71 -0.51 0.07
N LEU A 120 -4.60 0.47 0.01
CA LEU A 120 -5.86 0.37 -0.73
C LEU A 120 -5.74 1.16 -2.03
N ILE A 121 -6.12 0.56 -3.15
CA ILE A 121 -6.07 1.23 -4.46
C ILE A 121 -7.45 1.20 -5.07
N GLU A 122 -7.93 2.37 -5.46
CA GLU A 122 -9.20 2.57 -6.15
C GLU A 122 -8.92 3.26 -7.49
N PHE A 123 -9.43 2.69 -8.57
CA PHE A 123 -9.40 3.27 -9.91
C PHE A 123 -10.72 4.00 -10.16
N LEU A 124 -10.65 5.26 -10.57
CA LEU A 124 -11.80 6.02 -11.05
C LEU A 124 -11.74 6.10 -12.57
N SER A 125 -12.71 5.43 -13.20
CA SER A 125 -12.84 5.34 -14.66
C SER A 125 -14.05 6.13 -15.13
N TYR A 126 -13.96 6.71 -16.34
CA TYR A 126 -15.12 7.23 -17.07
C TYR A 126 -15.18 6.53 -18.43
N GLY A 127 -16.20 5.69 -18.62
CA GLY A 127 -16.21 4.70 -19.70
C GLY A 127 -15.05 3.72 -19.56
N ASN A 128 -14.37 3.43 -20.68
CA ASN A 128 -13.27 2.47 -20.73
C ASN A 128 -11.90 3.03 -20.29
N ASN A 129 -11.82 4.32 -19.94
CA ASN A 129 -10.56 4.98 -19.62
C ASN A 129 -10.44 5.25 -18.13
N ILE A 130 -9.37 4.74 -17.51
CA ILE A 130 -8.99 5.13 -16.15
C ILE A 130 -8.52 6.58 -16.18
N LYS A 131 -9.18 7.43 -15.40
CA LYS A 131 -8.86 8.85 -15.31
C LYS A 131 -8.01 9.16 -14.10
N GLU A 132 -8.32 8.50 -12.98
CA GLU A 132 -7.66 8.78 -11.71
C GLU A 132 -7.36 7.49 -10.95
N ILE A 133 -6.22 7.48 -10.25
CA ILE A 133 -5.83 6.42 -9.33
C ILE A 133 -5.76 7.05 -7.95
N ILE A 134 -6.44 6.44 -6.99
CA ILE A 134 -6.39 6.85 -5.59
C ILE A 134 -5.74 5.72 -4.78
N VAL A 135 -4.68 6.06 -4.07
CA VAL A 135 -3.93 5.14 -3.22
C VAL A 135 -4.08 5.59 -1.76
N GLY A 136 -4.75 4.78 -0.96
CA GLY A 136 -4.83 4.89 0.49
C GLY A 136 -3.74 4.06 1.15
N ILE A 137 -3.08 4.63 2.15
CA ILE A 137 -1.94 4.05 2.86
C ILE A 137 -2.20 4.18 4.35
N GLY A 138 -2.26 3.04 5.03
CA GLY A 138 -2.29 2.95 6.49
C GLY A 138 -0.97 2.36 6.99
N VAL A 139 -0.27 3.05 7.89
CA VAL A 139 0.94 2.52 8.55
C VAL A 139 0.81 2.66 10.06
N ASN A 140 0.94 1.55 10.77
CA ASN A 140 1.00 1.53 12.22
C ASN A 140 2.40 1.99 12.66
N ILE A 141 2.50 3.21 13.20
CA ILE A 141 3.76 3.82 13.61
C ILE A 141 3.97 3.66 15.11
N ASN A 142 3.13 4.31 15.92
CA ASN A 142 3.37 4.43 17.37
C ASN A 142 2.57 3.42 18.19
N ASN A 143 1.46 2.91 17.66
CA ASN A 143 0.59 1.97 18.37
C ASN A 143 -0.01 0.96 17.39
N ASN A 144 -0.49 -0.13 17.97
CA ASN A 144 -1.28 -1.14 17.29
C ASN A 144 -2.77 -0.88 17.59
N PRO A 145 -3.69 -1.20 16.67
CA PRO A 145 -5.09 -1.28 17.03
C PRO A 145 -5.34 -2.28 18.15
N GLU A 146 -6.28 -1.96 19.05
CA GLU A 146 -6.69 -2.88 20.12
C GLU A 146 -7.16 -4.22 19.56
N ASN A 147 -6.88 -5.30 20.30
CA ASN A 147 -7.29 -6.68 19.97
C ASN A 147 -6.70 -7.26 18.67
N LEU A 148 -5.75 -6.59 18.01
CA LEU A 148 -5.07 -7.10 16.81
C LEU A 148 -3.62 -7.54 17.03
N ASP A 149 -3.15 -7.67 18.27
CA ASP A 149 -1.75 -8.00 18.58
C ASP A 149 -1.25 -9.33 17.99
N LYS A 150 -2.16 -10.26 17.69
CA LYS A 150 -1.81 -11.53 17.03
C LYS A 150 -1.53 -11.37 15.53
N THR A 151 -2.13 -10.37 14.87
CA THR A 151 -2.14 -10.24 13.41
C THR A 151 -1.49 -8.96 12.89
N SER A 152 -1.32 -7.94 13.74
CA SER A 152 -0.70 -6.66 13.40
C SER A 152 0.40 -6.23 14.39
N THR A 153 1.23 -5.30 13.94
CA THR A 153 2.33 -4.70 14.70
C THR A 153 2.49 -3.24 14.29
N PHE A 154 3.40 -2.51 14.94
CA PHE A 154 3.72 -1.11 14.69
C PHE A 154 5.24 -0.88 14.64
N LEU A 155 5.68 0.20 13.97
CA LEU A 155 7.10 0.47 13.70
C LEU A 155 7.91 0.81 14.95
N LYS A 156 7.36 1.55 15.91
CA LYS A 156 8.06 1.96 17.13
C LYS A 156 8.54 0.79 17.98
N LYS A 157 7.96 -0.40 17.82
CA LYS A 157 8.46 -1.65 18.43
C LYS A 157 9.85 -2.07 17.92
N TYR A 158 10.23 -1.61 16.73
CA TYR A 158 11.42 -2.03 16.00
C TYR A 158 12.44 -0.91 15.76
N CYS A 159 12.19 0.30 16.29
CA CYS A 159 13.07 1.46 16.16
C CYS A 159 13.19 2.21 17.49
N ASN A 160 14.35 2.84 17.72
CA ASN A 160 14.63 3.59 18.96
C ASN A 160 14.44 5.11 18.79
N PHE A 161 13.90 5.56 17.67
CA PHE A 161 13.71 6.98 17.35
C PHE A 161 12.26 7.27 16.96
N SER A 162 11.86 8.53 17.10
CA SER A 162 10.52 8.99 16.73
C SER A 162 10.34 9.03 15.22
N ILE A 163 9.21 8.51 14.74
CA ILE A 163 8.82 8.57 13.34
C ILE A 163 7.71 9.61 13.19
N GLU A 164 8.01 10.67 12.44
CA GLU A 164 7.03 11.71 12.12
C GLU A 164 6.25 11.35 10.85
N SER A 165 4.92 11.32 10.95
CA SER A 165 4.02 11.00 9.82
C SER A 165 4.25 11.90 8.61
N ILE A 166 4.54 13.19 8.83
CA ILE A 166 4.88 14.14 7.76
C ILE A 166 6.18 13.76 7.07
N LYS A 167 7.27 13.47 7.80
CA LYS A 167 8.55 13.06 7.19
C LYS A 167 8.38 11.78 6.39
N LEU A 168 7.65 10.81 6.93
CA LEU A 168 7.31 9.56 6.26
C LEU A 168 6.52 9.82 4.96
N THR A 169 5.52 10.72 5.00
CA THR A 169 4.75 11.15 3.83
C THR A 169 5.66 11.72 2.74
N LYS A 170 6.65 12.56 3.10
CA LYS A 170 7.61 13.11 2.12
C LYS A 170 8.40 12.00 1.44
N SER A 171 8.94 11.06 2.22
CA SER A 171 9.70 9.93 1.67
C SER A 171 8.84 9.06 0.75
N ILE A 172 7.56 8.85 1.08
CA ILE A 172 6.63 8.09 0.25
C ILE A 172 6.42 8.80 -1.09
N LEU A 173 6.10 10.09 -1.09
CA LEU A 173 5.86 10.85 -2.33
C LEU A 173 7.09 10.87 -3.24
N ILE A 174 8.28 11.05 -2.68
CA ILE A 174 9.55 10.98 -3.43
C ILE A 174 9.74 9.58 -4.03
N GLY A 175 9.59 8.52 -3.22
CA GLY A 175 9.78 7.15 -3.67
C GLY A 175 8.80 6.75 -4.78
N ILE A 176 7.54 7.19 -4.70
CA ILE A 176 6.53 6.94 -5.74
C ILE A 176 6.97 7.53 -7.07
N ASN A 177 7.47 8.78 -7.09
CA ASN A 177 7.91 9.42 -8.33
C ASN A 177 9.03 8.63 -9.00
N SER A 178 10.07 8.26 -8.24
CA SER A 178 11.20 7.48 -8.77
C SER A 178 10.77 6.12 -9.31
N TRP A 179 9.87 5.40 -8.62
CA TRP A 179 9.43 4.09 -9.09
C TRP A 179 8.39 4.15 -10.23
N ILE A 180 7.66 5.26 -10.37
CA ILE A 180 6.80 5.49 -11.55
C ILE A 180 7.66 5.72 -12.80
N GLU A 181 8.79 6.44 -12.69
CA GLU A 181 9.74 6.60 -13.80
C GLU A 181 10.24 5.24 -14.27
N VAL A 182 10.70 4.38 -13.35
CA VAL A 182 11.10 2.99 -13.65
C VAL A 182 9.96 2.18 -14.26
N LEU A 183 8.71 2.35 -13.78
CA LEU A 183 7.56 1.65 -14.35
C LEU A 183 7.29 2.06 -15.80
N ASN A 184 7.45 3.34 -16.12
CA ASN A 184 7.23 3.86 -17.46
C ASN A 184 8.31 3.40 -18.45
N GLU A 185 9.54 3.22 -17.97
CA GLU A 185 10.64 2.67 -18.76
C GLU A 185 10.53 1.15 -18.94
N ASN A 186 10.34 0.40 -17.85
CA ASN A 186 10.32 -1.06 -17.89
C ASN A 186 9.52 -1.70 -16.76
N LYS A 187 8.26 -2.03 -17.04
CA LYS A 187 7.35 -2.74 -16.11
C LYS A 187 7.87 -4.09 -15.60
N ARG A 188 8.78 -4.76 -16.33
CA ARG A 188 9.34 -6.03 -15.88
C ARG A 188 10.20 -5.86 -14.63
N ILE A 189 10.94 -4.76 -14.54
CA ILE A 189 11.77 -4.43 -13.37
C ILE A 189 10.89 -4.32 -12.12
N ILE A 190 9.69 -3.74 -12.25
CA ILE A 190 8.75 -3.60 -11.13
C ILE A 190 8.35 -4.96 -10.54
N LEU A 191 8.05 -5.95 -11.39
CA LEU A 191 7.70 -7.28 -10.90
C LEU A 191 8.88 -7.99 -10.24
N GLU A 192 10.07 -7.90 -10.84
CA GLU A 192 11.29 -8.51 -10.32
C GLU A 192 11.67 -7.91 -8.95
N GLU A 193 11.66 -6.58 -8.84
CA GLU A 193 11.97 -5.85 -7.61
C GLU A 193 10.92 -6.09 -6.53
N TRP A 194 9.64 -6.17 -6.89
CA TRP A 194 8.60 -6.53 -5.94
C TRP A 194 8.79 -7.96 -5.42
N MET A 195 9.10 -8.93 -6.29
CA MET A 195 9.30 -10.33 -5.88
C MET A 195 10.46 -10.49 -4.89
N LYS A 196 11.56 -9.73 -5.05
CA LYS A 196 12.69 -9.70 -4.10
C LYS A 196 12.28 -9.31 -2.67
N ARG A 197 11.19 -8.55 -2.53
CA ARG A 197 10.67 -8.04 -1.25
C ARG A 197 9.45 -8.82 -0.75
N SER A 198 8.91 -9.70 -1.58
CA SER A 198 7.67 -10.43 -1.30
C SER A 198 7.88 -11.65 -0.40
N THR A 199 6.79 -12.35 -0.08
CA THR A 199 6.83 -13.72 0.46
C THR A 199 7.87 -14.56 -0.30
N LYS A 200 8.70 -15.34 0.40
CA LYS A 200 9.75 -16.15 -0.22
C LYS A 200 9.17 -17.11 -1.27
N LEU A 201 9.81 -17.18 -2.44
CA LEU A 201 9.47 -18.16 -3.47
C LEU A 201 9.44 -19.59 -2.90
N ASN A 202 8.53 -20.41 -3.41
CA ASN A 202 8.28 -21.78 -2.96
C ASN A 202 7.73 -21.92 -1.53
N SER A 203 7.29 -20.83 -0.89
CA SER A 203 6.58 -20.93 0.38
C SER A 203 5.21 -21.59 0.21
N LYS A 204 4.83 -22.42 1.17
CA LYS A 204 3.46 -22.93 1.30
C LYS A 204 2.54 -21.77 1.70
N VAL A 205 1.43 -21.61 0.99
CA VAL A 205 0.43 -20.57 1.24
C VAL A 205 -0.96 -21.18 1.37
N LYS A 206 -1.83 -20.52 2.12
CA LYS A 206 -3.26 -20.80 2.20
C LYS A 206 -4.02 -19.61 1.65
N PHE A 207 -5.17 -19.85 1.04
CA PHE A 207 -6.01 -18.78 0.54
C PHE A 207 -7.45 -19.21 0.33
N HIS A 208 -8.35 -18.22 0.27
CA HIS A 208 -9.74 -18.45 -0.10
C HIS A 208 -9.90 -18.53 -1.62
N HIS A 209 -10.49 -19.63 -2.09
CA HIS A 209 -10.87 -19.85 -3.49
C HIS A 209 -12.16 -20.67 -3.56
N ASN A 210 -13.15 -20.22 -4.33
CA ASN A 210 -14.48 -20.85 -4.44
C ASN A 210 -15.11 -21.21 -3.08
N ASN A 211 -15.11 -20.26 -2.14
CA ASN A 211 -15.59 -20.41 -0.76
C ASN A 211 -14.91 -21.50 0.08
N LYS A 212 -13.76 -22.02 -0.35
CA LYS A 212 -12.95 -23.00 0.38
C LYS A 212 -11.56 -22.43 0.71
N ILE A 213 -10.95 -22.97 1.75
CA ILE A 213 -9.52 -22.73 2.04
C ILE A 213 -8.71 -23.75 1.24
N VAL A 214 -7.92 -23.26 0.30
CA VAL A 214 -7.05 -24.08 -0.54
C VAL A 214 -5.59 -23.88 -0.11
N LYS A 215 -4.78 -24.92 -0.25
CA LYS A 215 -3.33 -24.88 -0.03
C LYS A 215 -2.62 -24.88 -1.37
N GLY A 216 -1.54 -24.12 -1.48
CA GLY A 216 -0.70 -24.11 -2.67
C GLY A 216 0.74 -23.70 -2.35
N VAL A 217 1.56 -23.63 -3.39
CA VAL A 217 2.94 -23.15 -3.30
C VAL A 217 3.08 -21.87 -4.11
N TYR A 218 3.51 -20.79 -3.45
CA TYR A 218 3.75 -19.51 -4.12
C TYR A 218 4.93 -19.62 -5.10
N LYS A 219 4.69 -19.26 -6.37
CA LYS A 219 5.69 -19.33 -7.45
C LYS A 219 6.13 -17.97 -7.99
N GLY A 220 5.63 -16.87 -7.42
CA GLY A 220 5.99 -15.53 -7.85
C GLY A 220 4.84 -14.81 -8.52
N LEU A 221 5.17 -13.89 -9.41
CA LEU A 221 4.24 -13.17 -10.26
C LEU A 221 4.48 -13.52 -11.73
N ALA A 222 3.40 -13.67 -12.50
CA ALA A 222 3.47 -13.76 -13.95
C ALA A 222 3.72 -12.37 -14.57
N LYS A 223 3.99 -12.33 -15.88
CA LYS A 223 4.31 -11.07 -16.61
C LYS A 223 3.17 -10.04 -16.61
N ASP A 224 1.94 -10.49 -16.44
CA ASP A 224 0.73 -9.66 -16.30
C ASP A 224 0.49 -9.16 -14.87
N GLY A 225 1.35 -9.57 -13.93
CA GLY A 225 1.24 -9.24 -12.51
C GLY A 225 0.25 -10.13 -11.76
N SER A 226 -0.31 -11.19 -12.33
CA SER A 226 -1.08 -12.16 -11.54
C SER A 226 -0.16 -12.96 -10.59
N ILE A 227 -0.69 -13.35 -9.41
CA ILE A 227 0.04 -14.24 -8.50
C ILE A 227 0.01 -15.67 -9.05
N GLU A 228 1.19 -16.29 -9.20
CA GLU A 228 1.33 -17.67 -9.61
C GLU A 228 1.34 -18.60 -8.39
N ILE A 229 0.43 -19.57 -8.36
CA ILE A 229 0.35 -20.59 -7.32
C ILE A 229 0.33 -21.98 -7.97
N LEU A 230 1.23 -22.84 -7.51
CA LEU A 230 1.21 -24.27 -7.85
C LEU A 230 0.23 -25.00 -6.95
N MET A 231 -0.77 -25.65 -7.55
CA MET A 231 -1.75 -26.52 -6.91
C MET A 231 -1.96 -27.75 -7.79
N GLU A 232 -2.08 -28.95 -7.20
CA GLU A 232 -2.35 -30.19 -7.96
C GLU A 232 -1.40 -30.37 -9.17
N ASN A 233 -0.12 -30.04 -8.97
CA ASN A 233 0.93 -30.05 -10.00
C ASN A 233 0.70 -29.12 -11.22
N LYS A 234 -0.25 -28.18 -11.14
CA LYS A 234 -0.51 -27.16 -12.16
C LYS A 234 -0.30 -25.74 -11.62
N LYS A 235 0.33 -24.89 -12.44
CA LYS A 235 0.44 -23.45 -12.15
C LYS A 235 -0.89 -22.78 -12.47
N ASN A 236 -1.37 -21.97 -11.53
CA ASN A 236 -2.60 -21.21 -11.65
C ASN A 236 -2.31 -19.73 -11.36
N ASN A 237 -2.93 -18.85 -12.13
CA ASN A 237 -2.72 -17.41 -12.07
C ASN A 237 -3.97 -16.72 -11.53
N PHE A 238 -3.79 -15.82 -10.55
CA PHE A 238 -4.91 -15.10 -9.95
C PHE A 238 -4.65 -13.59 -9.91
N PHE A 239 -5.67 -12.80 -10.25
CA PHE A 239 -5.65 -11.34 -10.09
C PHE A 239 -6.29 -10.89 -8.79
N ASN A 240 -7.16 -11.70 -8.20
CA ASN A 240 -7.83 -11.41 -6.94
C ASN A 240 -7.86 -12.65 -6.05
N LEU A 241 -7.01 -12.63 -5.03
CA LEU A 241 -6.87 -13.69 -4.04
C LEU A 241 -6.78 -13.06 -2.65
N GLU A 242 -7.05 -13.85 -1.62
CA GLU A 242 -6.76 -13.48 -0.24
C GLU A 242 -5.94 -14.59 0.39
N LEU A 243 -4.64 -14.30 0.56
CA LEU A 243 -3.72 -15.14 1.28
C LEU A 243 -4.03 -15.05 2.78
N ILE A 244 -4.13 -16.21 3.43
CA ILE A 244 -4.38 -16.36 4.87
C ILE A 244 -3.03 -16.51 5.57
#